data_AF-A0A6A6DI66-F1
#
_entry.id   AF-A0A6A6DI66-F1
#
_cell.length_a   1.000
_cell.length_b   1.000
_cell.length_c   1.000
_cell.angle_alpha   90.00
_cell.angle_beta   90.00
_cell.angle_gamma   90.00
#
_symmetry.space_group_name_H-M   'P 1'
#
loop_
_entity.id
_entity.type
_entity.pdbx_description
1 polymer ?
#
loop_
_entity_poly.entity_id
_entity_poly.type
_entity_poly.pdbx_seq_one_letter_code
_entity_poly.pdbx_strand_id
1 'polypeptide(L)'
;EWHESFDCVYQKLTLSGAGQHSLEDCVDKLIGLVKPGGWIKFIDADFTGKSSNGLVMQEFETLVQAFLDTLSVGFHYAKEIRSWLEDVGIEYVQERIFETTYGATCETKSM
;
A
#
# COMPACT_ATOMS: atom_id res chain seq x y z
N GLU A 1 -11.23 -4.84 23.35
CA GLU A 1 -10.64 -5.72 22.33
C GLU A 1 -11.53 -5.73 21.11
N TRP A 2 -10.95 -5.53 19.92
CA TRP A 2 -11.64 -5.47 18.62
C TRP A 2 -11.33 -6.69 17.73
N HIS A 3 -10.69 -7.71 18.29
CA HIS A 3 -10.36 -8.95 17.60
C HIS A 3 -11.62 -9.62 17.05
N GLU A 4 -11.57 -10.11 15.81
CA GLU A 4 -12.69 -10.77 15.11
C GLU A 4 -14.03 -10.03 15.26
N SER A 5 -14.00 -8.71 15.27
CA SER A 5 -15.20 -7.89 15.53
C SER A 5 -15.85 -7.34 14.26
N PHE A 6 -15.15 -7.39 13.12
CA PHE A 6 -15.60 -6.79 11.87
C PHE A 6 -15.80 -7.82 10.76
N ASP A 7 -16.91 -7.70 10.03
CA ASP A 7 -17.16 -8.51 8.82
C ASP A 7 -16.29 -8.04 7.63
N CYS A 8 -15.86 -6.78 7.67
CA CYS A 8 -14.94 -6.22 6.69
C CYS A 8 -14.01 -5.16 7.29
N VAL A 9 -12.73 -5.21 6.92
CA VAL A 9 -11.71 -4.19 7.23
C VAL A 9 -11.20 -3.60 5.93
N TYR A 10 -11.25 -2.28 5.81
CA TYR A 10 -10.80 -1.56 4.63
C TYR A 10 -9.73 -0.53 5.02
N GLN A 11 -8.54 -0.69 4.46
CA GLN A 11 -7.42 0.23 4.62
C GLN A 11 -7.11 0.88 3.26
N LYS A 12 -6.84 2.18 3.28
CA LYS A 12 -6.55 2.96 2.06
C LYS A 12 -5.48 4.03 2.31
N LEU A 13 -4.32 3.88 1.68
CA LEU A 13 -3.23 4.86 1.61
C LEU A 13 -2.76 5.35 3.00
N THR A 14 -2.65 4.42 3.94
CA THR A 14 -2.22 4.71 5.31
C THR A 14 -1.04 3.88 5.79
N LEU A 15 -0.59 2.83 5.07
CA LEU A 15 0.51 1.99 5.57
C LEU A 15 1.82 2.78 5.65
N SER A 16 2.04 3.74 4.75
CA SER A 16 3.16 4.68 4.84
C SER A 16 3.14 5.56 6.09
N GLY A 17 2.01 5.64 6.80
CA GLY A 17 1.89 6.31 8.08
C GLY A 17 2.31 5.46 9.28
N ALA A 18 2.65 4.19 9.10
CA ALA A 18 3.07 3.30 10.19
C ALA A 18 4.43 3.70 10.81
N GLY A 19 5.22 4.53 10.12
CA GLY A 19 6.50 5.01 10.61
C GLY A 19 7.46 3.84 10.89
N GLN A 20 8.03 3.80 12.09
CA GLN A 20 9.01 2.78 12.49
C GLN A 20 8.40 1.43 12.87
N HIS A 21 7.08 1.26 12.78
CA HIS A 21 6.43 -0.02 13.02
C HIS A 21 6.62 -0.95 11.81
N SER A 22 6.78 -2.25 12.08
CA SER A 22 6.75 -3.28 11.04
C SER A 22 5.42 -3.20 10.28
N LEU A 23 5.50 -3.07 8.96
CA LEU A 23 4.31 -3.03 8.10
C LEU A 23 3.60 -4.38 8.08
N GLU A 24 4.36 -5.46 8.10
CA GLU A 24 3.84 -6.83 8.22
C GLU A 24 3.06 -7.00 9.54
N ASP A 25 3.59 -6.53 10.67
CA ASP A 25 2.88 -6.56 11.96
C ASP A 25 1.62 -5.68 11.93
N CYS A 26 1.64 -4.56 11.21
CA CYS A 26 0.46 -3.72 11.04
C CYS A 26 -0.61 -4.42 10.21
N VAL A 27 -0.22 -5.11 9.14
CA VAL A 27 -1.11 -5.91 8.29
C VAL A 27 -1.69 -7.07 9.11
N ASP A 28 -0.87 -7.80 9.86
CA ASP A 28 -1.30 -8.89 10.76
C ASP A 28 -2.34 -8.40 11.79
N LYS A 29 -2.08 -7.26 12.45
CA LYS A 29 -3.04 -6.67 13.38
C LYS A 29 -4.35 -6.27 12.71
N LEU A 30 -4.32 -5.76 11.48
CA LEU A 30 -5.53 -5.41 10.72
C LEU A 30 -6.31 -6.65 10.30
N ILE A 31 -5.63 -7.74 9.95
CA ILE A 31 -6.25 -9.03 9.66
C ILE A 31 -6.94 -9.57 10.91
N GLY A 32 -6.31 -9.48 12.09
CA GLY A 32 -6.89 -9.92 13.36
C GLY A 32 -8.19 -9.21 13.76
N LEU A 33 -8.55 -8.11 13.11
CA LEU A 33 -9.85 -7.44 13.32
C LEU A 33 -11.00 -8.14 12.58
N VAL A 34 -10.69 -8.93 11.56
CA VAL A 34 -11.66 -9.56 10.66
C VAL A 34 -12.18 -10.85 11.27
N LYS A 35 -13.50 -11.05 11.24
CA LYS A 35 -14.15 -12.31 11.63
C LYS A 35 -13.74 -13.46 10.70
N PRO A 36 -13.80 -14.73 11.14
CA PRO A 36 -13.74 -15.88 10.25
C PRO A 36 -14.77 -15.76 9.10
N GLY A 37 -14.29 -15.82 7.86
CA GLY A 37 -15.12 -15.64 6.65
C GLY A 37 -15.39 -14.19 6.24
N GLY A 38 -14.84 -13.20 6.95
CA GLY A 38 -14.90 -11.78 6.58
C GLY A 38 -13.91 -11.40 5.49
N TRP A 39 -13.90 -10.10 5.15
CA TRP A 39 -13.07 -9.56 4.07
C TRP A 39 -12.09 -8.49 4.55
N ILE A 40 -10.85 -8.54 4.06
CA ILE A 40 -9.90 -7.45 4.20
C ILE A 40 -9.52 -6.89 2.83
N LYS A 41 -9.40 -5.57 2.74
CA LYS A 41 -8.98 -4.89 1.51
C LYS A 41 -7.96 -3.81 1.83
N PHE A 42 -6.85 -3.86 1.13
CA PHE A 42 -5.82 -2.83 1.10
C PHE A 42 -5.87 -2.08 -0.22
N ILE A 43 -5.66 -0.77 -0.18
CA ILE A 43 -5.31 0.04 -1.35
C ILE A 43 -4.14 0.91 -0.92
N ASP A 44 -2.95 0.59 -1.41
CA ASP A 44 -1.77 1.37 -1.09
C ASP A 44 -0.94 1.69 -2.34
N ALA A 45 -0.02 2.65 -2.20
CA ALA A 45 0.76 3.16 -3.31
C ALA A 45 2.14 2.50 -3.35
N ASP A 46 2.53 2.10 -4.55
CA ASP A 46 3.91 1.71 -4.87
C ASP A 46 4.61 2.88 -5.58
N PHE A 47 5.86 3.16 -5.18
CA PHE A 47 6.64 4.27 -5.74
C PHE A 47 7.90 3.79 -6.48
N THR A 48 7.89 2.54 -6.96
CA THR A 48 9.01 1.97 -7.74
C THR A 48 8.98 2.32 -9.22
N GLY A 49 7.87 2.89 -9.70
CA GLY A 49 7.74 3.37 -11.07
C GLY A 49 8.77 4.46 -11.38
N LYS A 50 9.25 4.47 -12.63
CA LYS A 50 10.07 5.57 -13.17
C LYS A 50 9.23 6.30 -14.21
N SER A 51 8.97 7.58 -14.01
CA SER A 51 8.30 8.33 -15.07
C SER A 51 9.23 8.59 -16.25
N SER A 52 8.64 8.72 -17.43
CA SER A 52 9.30 9.26 -18.62
C SER A 52 9.28 10.79 -18.64
N ASN A 53 8.86 11.43 -17.55
CA ASN A 53 8.79 12.88 -17.44
C ASN A 53 10.20 13.50 -17.38
N GLY A 54 10.28 14.82 -17.58
CA GLY A 54 11.53 15.56 -17.56
C GLY A 54 12.25 15.51 -16.21
N LEU A 55 13.50 15.98 -16.19
CA LEU A 55 14.44 15.88 -15.05
C LEU A 55 13.83 16.28 -13.70
N VAL A 56 13.04 17.37 -13.65
CA VAL A 56 12.43 17.86 -12.40
C VAL A 56 11.47 16.83 -11.76
N MET A 57 10.73 16.06 -12.58
CA MET A 57 9.85 15.01 -12.04
C MET A 57 10.65 13.82 -11.52
N GLN A 58 11.78 13.50 -12.15
CA GLN A 58 12.67 12.43 -11.70
C GLN A 58 13.36 12.80 -10.38
N GLU A 59 13.71 14.08 -10.19
CA GLU A 59 14.20 14.61 -8.91
C GLU A 59 13.12 14.53 -7.82
N PHE A 60 11.87 14.86 -8.16
CA PHE A 60 10.74 14.71 -7.24
C PHE A 60 10.49 13.26 -6.84
N GLU A 61 10.51 12.31 -7.79
CA GLU A 61 10.41 10.87 -7.50
C GLU A 61 11.51 10.40 -6.55
N THR A 62 12.75 10.85 -6.80
CA THR A 62 13.90 10.55 -5.94
C THR A 62 13.70 11.11 -4.53
N LEU A 63 13.18 12.34 -4.41
CA LEU A 63 12.86 12.95 -3.12
C LEU A 63 11.78 12.17 -2.36
N VAL A 64 10.73 11.69 -3.05
CA VAL A 64 9.66 10.88 -2.45
C VAL A 64 10.21 9.55 -1.93
N GLN A 65 11.06 8.87 -2.71
CA GLN A 65 11.70 7.63 -2.26
C GLN A 65 12.56 7.87 -1.00
N ALA A 66 13.39 8.91 -1.00
CA ALA A 66 14.22 9.27 0.16
C ALA A 66 13.38 9.64 1.39
N PHE A 67 12.22 10.30 1.19
CA PHE A 67 11.29 10.61 2.27
C PHE A 67 10.70 9.34 2.91
N LEU A 68 10.23 8.40 2.10
CA LEU A 68 9.67 7.13 2.58
C LEU A 68 10.72 6.24 3.27
N ASP A 69 11.96 6.24 2.77
CA ASP A 69 13.08 5.57 3.43
C ASP A 69 13.41 6.21 4.79
N THR A 70 13.34 7.54 4.89
CA THR A 70 13.52 8.26 6.17
C THR A 70 12.45 7.86 7.19
N LEU A 71 11.23 7.57 6.74
CA LEU A 71 10.16 7.04 7.59
C LEU A 71 10.33 5.56 7.94
N SER A 72 11.34 4.87 7.40
CA SER A 72 11.57 3.42 7.55
C SER A 72 10.46 2.54 6.97
N VAL A 73 9.64 3.08 6.08
CA VAL A 73 8.55 2.37 5.39
C VAL A 73 9.08 1.72 4.11
N GLY A 74 10.03 2.38 3.43
CA GLY A 74 10.45 2.02 2.09
C GLY A 74 9.43 2.44 1.02
N PHE A 75 9.78 2.25 -0.25
CA PHE A 75 9.00 2.72 -1.40
C PHE A 75 8.37 1.59 -2.24
N HIS A 76 8.61 0.33 -1.87
CA HIS A 76 8.14 -0.88 -2.59
C HIS A 76 7.17 -1.75 -1.78
N TYR A 77 6.80 -1.33 -0.57
CA TYR A 77 6.07 -2.15 0.40
C TYR A 77 4.71 -2.65 -0.10
N ALA A 78 4.04 -1.90 -0.99
CA ALA A 78 2.73 -2.29 -1.50
C ALA A 78 2.77 -3.62 -2.28
N LYS A 79 3.93 -3.98 -2.84
CA LYS A 79 4.15 -5.26 -3.54
C LYS A 79 4.21 -6.46 -2.59
N GLU A 80 4.54 -6.23 -1.33
CA GLU A 80 4.67 -7.28 -0.31
C GLU A 80 3.33 -7.57 0.40
N ILE A 81 2.32 -6.70 0.25
CA ILE A 81 1.01 -6.89 0.92
C ILE A 81 0.40 -8.23 0.54
N ARG A 82 0.55 -8.65 -0.72
CA ARG A 82 0.02 -9.92 -1.18
C ARG A 82 0.65 -11.10 -0.46
N SER A 83 1.98 -11.16 -0.37
CA SER A 83 2.68 -12.25 0.33
C SER A 83 2.30 -12.27 1.80
N TRP A 84 2.23 -11.11 2.47
CA TRP A 84 1.80 -11.05 3.87
C TRP A 84 0.40 -11.62 4.10
N LEU A 85 -0.55 -11.37 3.19
CA LEU A 85 -1.90 -11.97 3.29
C LEU A 85 -1.88 -13.49 3.06
N GLU A 86 -1.07 -13.98 2.13
CA GLU A 86 -0.95 -15.41 1.85
C GLU A 86 -0.27 -16.15 3.01
N ASP A 87 0.78 -15.57 3.59
CA ASP A 87 1.60 -16.16 4.67
C ASP A 87 0.82 -16.36 5.98
N VAL A 88 -0.14 -15.49 6.28
CA VAL A 88 -1.03 -15.60 7.46
C VAL A 88 -2.28 -16.46 7.21
N GLY A 89 -2.40 -17.06 6.03
CA GLY A 89 -3.45 -18.03 5.70
C GLY A 89 -4.74 -17.44 5.14
N ILE A 90 -4.73 -16.22 4.58
CA ILE A 90 -5.88 -15.72 3.81
C ILE A 90 -6.01 -16.54 2.53
N GLU A 91 -7.08 -17.31 2.41
CA GLU A 91 -7.24 -18.29 1.33
C GLU A 91 -7.54 -17.66 -0.04
N TYR A 92 -8.19 -16.49 -0.06
CA TYR A 92 -8.67 -15.86 -1.29
C TYR A 92 -8.08 -14.46 -1.50
N VAL A 93 -6.83 -14.40 -1.96
CA VAL A 93 -6.15 -13.14 -2.23
C VAL A 93 -6.31 -12.75 -3.70
N GLN A 94 -6.84 -11.55 -3.95
CA GLN A 94 -6.90 -10.94 -5.26
C GLN A 94 -6.06 -9.67 -5.30
N GLU A 95 -5.33 -9.48 -6.39
CA GLU A 95 -4.53 -8.29 -6.63
C GLU A 95 -4.95 -7.58 -7.93
N ARG A 96 -4.98 -6.26 -7.86
CA ARG A 96 -5.16 -5.37 -9.00
C ARG A 96 -4.21 -4.20 -8.86
N ILE A 97 -3.34 -4.03 -9.85
CA ILE A 97 -2.38 -2.93 -9.92
C ILE A 97 -2.93 -1.89 -10.90
N PHE A 98 -2.93 -0.64 -10.46
CA PHE A 98 -3.34 0.50 -11.28
C PHE A 98 -2.16 1.44 -11.43
N GLU A 99 -1.64 1.56 -12.65
CA GLU A 99 -0.66 2.58 -12.96
C GLU A 99 -1.33 3.95 -12.93
N THR A 100 -0.88 4.79 -12.00
CA THR A 100 -1.39 6.15 -11.86
C THR A 100 -0.34 7.12 -12.37
N THR A 101 -0.75 7.99 -13.29
CA THR A 101 0.09 9.10 -13.74
C THR A 101 -0.19 10.33 -12.89
N TYR A 102 0.85 11.11 -12.59
CA TYR A 102 0.74 12.37 -11.88
C TYR A 102 1.67 13.43 -12.49
N GLY A 103 1.29 14.70 -12.37
CA GLY A 103 1.98 15.84 -12.99
C GLY A 103 1.15 16.52 -14.08
N ALA A 104 1.63 17.68 -14.54
CA ALA A 104 0.88 18.59 -15.41
C ALA A 104 0.55 18.02 -16.80
N THR A 105 1.28 16.99 -17.24
CA THR A 105 1.14 16.34 -18.55
C THR A 105 0.21 15.13 -18.53
N CYS A 106 -0.38 14.79 -17.39
CA CYS A 106 -1.27 13.65 -17.29
C CYS A 106 -2.53 13.87 -18.11
N GLU A 107 -2.87 12.88 -18.95
CA GLU A 107 -4.15 12.87 -19.62
C GLU A 107 -5.27 12.83 -18.58
N THR A 108 -6.14 13.83 -18.60
CA THR A 108 -7.35 13.79 -17.78
C THR A 108 -8.29 12.76 -18.38
N LYS A 109 -8.22 11.51 -17.92
CA LYS A 109 -9.28 10.55 -18.20
C LYS A 109 -10.47 10.91 -17.33
N SER A 110 -11.58 11.29 -17.96
CA SER A 110 -12.87 11.33 -17.28
C SER A 110 -13.17 9.92 -16.77
N MET A 111 -13.35 9.79 -15.46
CA MET A 111 -13.85 8.56 -14.84
C MET A 111 -15.32 8.36 -15.18
#